data_AF-A0A416GGQ7-F1
#
_entry.id   AF-A0A416GGQ7-F1
#
_cell.length_a   1.000
_cell.length_b   1.000
_cell.length_c   1.000
_cell.angle_alpha   90.00
_cell.angle_beta   90.00
_cell.angle_gamma   90.00
#
_symmetry.space_group_name_H-M   'P 1'
#
loop_
_entity.id
_entity.type
_entity.pdbx_description
1 polymer ?
#
loop_
_entity_poly.entity_id
_entity_poly.type
_entity_poly.pdbx_seq_one_letter_code
_entity_poly.pdbx_strand_id
1 'polypeptide(L)'
;MGIKNVKISMLKYGATSLKNPKRKVMYLPVAEITYLEKKKAKKSINLSGLTENKQYHKGLIIGMNYFVIHVNEEYHIYNEDGTQTKILKASAVGAPIYIAADFFICRQENKYSYINAEGEIVMEKEMTEEEWQAQFEKPEVF
;
A
#
# COMPACT_ATOMS: atom_id res chain seq x y z
N MET A 1 -8.32 -14.16 10.05
CA MET A 1 -8.52 -13.48 8.75
C MET A 1 -7.32 -12.63 8.45
N GLY A 2 -6.84 -12.69 7.20
CA GLY A 2 -5.68 -11.91 6.77
C GLY A 2 -5.47 -11.98 5.27
N ILE A 3 -4.82 -10.95 4.73
CA ILE A 3 -4.46 -10.83 3.33
C ILE A 3 -3.26 -11.73 3.06
N LYS A 4 -3.37 -12.56 2.03
CA LYS A 4 -2.26 -13.37 1.51
C LYS A 4 -1.49 -12.63 0.43
N ASN A 5 -2.22 -11.96 -0.46
CA ASN A 5 -1.63 -11.26 -1.60
C ASN A 5 -2.58 -10.18 -2.12
N VAL A 6 -2.01 -9.12 -2.66
CA VAL A 6 -2.73 -8.08 -3.41
C VAL A 6 -2.05 -7.94 -4.77
N LYS A 7 -2.83 -7.98 -5.84
CA LYS A 7 -2.33 -7.74 -7.19
C LYS A 7 -2.99 -6.50 -7.77
N ILE A 8 -2.17 -5.53 -8.16
CA ILE A 8 -2.65 -4.33 -8.85
C ILE A 8 -2.61 -4.57 -10.35
N SER A 9 -3.76 -4.39 -11.02
CA SER A 9 -3.91 -4.54 -12.46
C SER A 9 -4.51 -3.27 -13.06
N MET A 10 -4.13 -2.94 -14.29
CA MET A 10 -4.71 -1.84 -15.05
C MET A 10 -5.65 -2.41 -16.11
N LEU A 11 -6.96 -2.35 -15.87
CA LEU A 11 -7.95 -2.79 -16.84
C LEU A 11 -8.05 -1.77 -17.96
N LYS A 12 -7.75 -2.21 -19.18
CA LYS A 12 -7.80 -1.36 -20.38
C LYS A 12 -9.20 -1.38 -20.96
N TYR A 13 -9.81 -0.22 -21.16
CA TYR A 13 -11.10 -0.10 -21.84
C TYR A 13 -11.06 1.02 -22.89
N GLY A 14 -11.86 0.83 -23.94
CA GLY A 14 -12.01 1.83 -25.00
C GLY A 14 -13.36 2.52 -24.85
N ALA A 15 -13.37 3.85 -24.78
CA ALA A 15 -14.59 4.61 -24.94
C ALA A 15 -14.61 5.28 -26.31
N THR A 16 -15.75 5.16 -26.98
CA THR A 16 -16.08 5.90 -28.19
C THR A 16 -17.32 6.71 -27.88
N SER A 17 -17.36 7.98 -28.28
CA SER A 17 -18.54 8.82 -28.14
C SER A 17 -18.96 9.36 -29.49
N LEU A 18 -20.25 9.67 -29.66
CA LEU A 18 -20.76 10.29 -30.89
C LEU A 18 -20.06 11.63 -31.19
N LYS A 19 -19.56 12.34 -30.16
CA LYS A 19 -18.83 13.61 -30.30
C LYS A 19 -17.35 13.45 -30.62
N ASN A 20 -16.75 12.31 -30.24
CA ASN A 20 -15.36 11.96 -30.51
C ASN A 20 -15.30 10.52 -31.03
N PRO A 21 -15.41 10.32 -32.36
CA PRO A 21 -15.47 8.99 -32.98
C PRO A 21 -14.12 8.25 -32.89
N LYS A 22 -13.03 8.95 -32.58
CA LYS A 22 -11.75 8.31 -32.26
C LYS A 22 -11.84 7.63 -30.89
N ARG A 23 -11.62 6.31 -30.86
CA ARG A 23 -11.56 5.49 -29.63
C ARG A 23 -10.50 6.07 -28.68
N LYS A 24 -10.93 6.52 -27.51
CA LYS A 24 -10.02 6.87 -26.40
C LYS A 24 -9.77 5.64 -25.55
N VAL A 25 -8.51 5.32 -25.31
CA VAL A 25 -8.11 4.26 -24.38
C VAL A 25 -8.01 4.85 -22.98
N MET A 26 -8.62 4.19 -22.00
CA MET A 26 -8.52 4.50 -20.57
C MET A 26 -8.05 3.26 -19.81
N TYR A 27 -7.47 3.49 -18.64
CA TYR A 27 -6.98 2.44 -17.76
C TYR A 27 -7.60 2.60 -16.38
N LEU A 28 -8.22 1.53 -15.88
CA LEU A 28 -8.79 1.50 -14.54
C LEU A 28 -7.87 0.70 -13.60
N PRO A 29 -7.28 1.32 -12.57
CA PRO A 29 -6.55 0.58 -11.57
C PRO A 29 -7.51 -0.26 -10.71
N VAL A 30 -7.18 -1.54 -10.56
CA VAL A 30 -7.97 -2.52 -9.79
C VAL A 30 -7.02 -3.29 -8.88
N ALA A 31 -7.40 -3.46 -7.61
CA ALA A 31 -6.72 -4.38 -6.70
C ALA A 31 -7.50 -5.68 -6.56
N GLU A 32 -6.81 -6.79 -6.83
CA GLU A 32 -7.30 -8.14 -6.58
C GLU A 32 -6.70 -8.65 -5.27
N ILE A 33 -7.55 -8.83 -4.25
CA ILE A 33 -7.17 -9.28 -2.91
C ILE A 33 -7.42 -10.78 -2.80
N THR A 34 -6.39 -11.52 -2.43
CA THR A 34 -6.47 -12.94 -2.06
C THR A 34 -6.19 -13.08 -0.57
N TYR A 35 -7.05 -13.81 0.13
CA TYR A 35 -6.96 -14.00 1.57
C TYR A 35 -6.24 -15.30 1.93
N LEU A 36 -5.69 -15.38 3.14
CA LEU A 36 -5.04 -16.58 3.67
C LEU A 36 -6.02 -17.75 3.83
N GLU A 37 -7.25 -17.44 4.23
CA GLU A 37 -8.33 -18.41 4.36
C GLU A 37 -8.85 -18.82 2.99
N LYS A 38 -8.60 -20.08 2.61
CA LYS A 38 -9.00 -20.64 1.31
C LYS A 38 -10.50 -20.57 1.01
N LYS A 39 -11.35 -20.49 2.05
CA LYS A 39 -12.81 -20.39 1.92
C LYS A 39 -13.28 -18.97 1.61
N LYS A 40 -12.49 -17.93 1.94
CA LYS A 40 -12.86 -16.54 1.65
C LYS A 40 -12.63 -16.29 0.16
N ALA A 41 -13.68 -15.84 -0.53
CA ALA A 41 -13.61 -15.53 -1.95
C ALA A 41 -12.59 -14.42 -2.21
N LYS A 42 -11.94 -14.48 -3.38
CA LYS A 42 -11.13 -13.36 -3.87
C LYS A 42 -12.02 -12.13 -4.00
N LYS A 43 -11.48 -10.96 -3.64
CA LYS A 43 -12.18 -9.68 -3.75
C LYS A 43 -11.47 -8.81 -4.79
N SER A 44 -12.25 -8.10 -5.60
CA SER A 44 -11.73 -7.13 -6.56
C SER A 44 -12.30 -5.76 -6.20
N ILE A 45 -11.44 -4.77 -6.07
CA ILE A 45 -11.83 -3.40 -5.75
C ILE A 45 -11.34 -2.45 -6.84
N ASN A 46 -12.17 -1.46 -7.15
CA ASN A 46 -11.81 -0.36 -8.03
C ASN A 46 -11.02 0.68 -7.23
N LEU A 47 -9.83 1.04 -7.71
CA LEU A 47 -8.97 2.06 -7.10
C LEU A 47 -9.18 3.43 -7.79
N SER A 48 -10.44 3.76 -8.09
CA SER A 48 -10.79 5.00 -8.76
C SER A 48 -10.23 6.20 -7.99
N GLY A 49 -9.51 7.08 -8.68
CA GLY A 49 -8.89 8.27 -8.07
C GLY A 49 -7.41 8.12 -7.70
N LEU A 50 -6.80 6.93 -7.81
CA LEU A 50 -5.35 6.77 -7.63
C LEU A 50 -4.58 7.39 -8.80
N THR A 51 -4.60 6.71 -9.94
CA THR A 51 -3.98 7.14 -11.19
C THR A 51 -4.29 6.11 -12.28
N GLU A 52 -4.45 6.57 -13.52
CA GLU A 52 -4.59 5.68 -14.67
C GLU A 52 -3.23 5.30 -15.28
N ASN A 53 -2.12 5.91 -14.83
CA ASN A 53 -0.79 5.68 -15.39
C ASN A 53 0.04 4.77 -14.46
N LYS A 54 0.33 3.56 -14.97
CA LYS A 54 1.14 2.54 -14.29
C LYS A 54 2.51 3.05 -13.83
N GLN A 55 3.12 4.01 -14.53
CA GLN A 55 4.45 4.54 -14.19
C GLN A 55 4.51 5.20 -12.82
N TYR A 56 3.37 5.69 -12.33
CA TYR A 56 3.28 6.33 -11.02
C TYR A 56 3.12 5.34 -9.86
N HIS A 57 2.86 4.06 -10.14
CA HIS A 57 2.85 3.02 -9.12
C HIS A 57 4.28 2.62 -8.78
N LYS A 58 4.71 2.99 -7.57
CA LYS A 58 6.09 2.78 -7.10
C LYS A 58 6.25 1.54 -6.24
N GLY A 59 5.20 1.06 -5.61
CA GLY A 59 5.30 -0.11 -4.73
C GLY A 59 3.99 -0.54 -4.08
N LEU A 60 4.05 -1.69 -3.42
CA LEU A 60 2.95 -2.30 -2.70
C LEU A 60 3.49 -2.90 -1.40
N ILE A 61 2.85 -2.56 -0.28
CA ILE A 61 3.10 -3.14 1.04
C ILE A 61 1.88 -3.96 1.41
N ILE A 62 2.09 -5.15 1.96
CA ILE A 62 1.01 -6.05 2.38
C ILE A 62 1.27 -6.43 3.83
N GLY A 63 0.41 -5.95 4.73
CA GLY A 63 0.31 -6.46 6.09
C GLY A 63 -0.75 -7.56 6.20
N MET A 64 -1.01 -8.04 7.42
CA MET A 64 -2.04 -9.05 7.64
C MET A 64 -3.44 -8.47 7.41
N ASN A 65 -3.71 -7.27 7.94
CA ASN A 65 -5.06 -6.68 7.97
C ASN A 65 -5.18 -5.40 7.12
N TYR A 66 -4.12 -5.04 6.39
CA TYR A 66 -4.06 -3.85 5.56
C TYR A 66 -3.13 -4.04 4.36
N PHE A 67 -3.24 -3.15 3.38
CA PHE A 67 -2.24 -3.01 2.34
C PHE A 67 -2.08 -1.54 1.97
N VAL A 68 -0.90 -1.18 1.47
CA VAL A 68 -0.56 0.18 1.09
C VAL A 68 -0.07 0.21 -0.34
N ILE A 69 -0.66 1.09 -1.15
CA ILE A 69 -0.20 1.33 -2.52
C ILE A 69 0.59 2.63 -2.52
N HIS A 70 1.86 2.56 -2.92
CA HIS A 70 2.69 3.75 -3.11
C HIS A 70 2.50 4.28 -4.52
N VAL A 71 1.88 5.45 -4.64
CA VAL A 71 1.65 6.15 -5.90
C VAL A 71 2.25 7.55 -5.80
N ASN A 72 3.09 7.94 -6.76
CA ASN A 72 3.76 9.24 -6.75
C ASN A 72 4.51 9.51 -5.43
N GLU A 73 4.07 10.49 -4.65
CA GLU A 73 4.65 10.85 -3.34
C GLU A 73 3.65 10.54 -2.22
N GLU A 74 2.73 9.60 -2.46
CA GLU A 74 1.63 9.29 -1.56
C GLU A 74 1.54 7.79 -1.28
N TYR A 75 1.28 7.48 -0.01
CA TYR A 75 0.90 6.17 0.47
C TYR A 75 -0.61 6.14 0.65
N HIS A 76 -1.30 5.35 -0.17
CA HIS A 76 -2.73 5.10 -0.06
C HIS A 76 -2.94 3.83 0.75
N ILE A 77 -3.58 3.94 1.90
CA ILE A 77 -3.70 2.88 2.90
C ILE A 77 -5.12 2.33 2.85
N TYR A 78 -5.22 1.01 2.81
CA TYR A 78 -6.48 0.29 2.70
C TYR A 78 -6.56 -0.79 3.78
N ASN A 79 -7.75 -0.95 4.35
CA ASN A 79 -8.02 -2.06 5.26
C ASN A 79 -8.18 -3.40 4.49
N GLU A 80 -8.39 -4.50 5.21
CA GLU A 80 -8.55 -5.84 4.63
C GLU A 80 -9.72 -5.98 3.64
N ASP A 81 -10.71 -5.10 3.75
CA ASP A 81 -11.87 -5.04 2.87
C ASP A 81 -11.61 -4.20 1.62
N GLY A 82 -10.45 -3.56 1.51
CA GLY A 82 -10.12 -2.70 0.38
C GLY A 82 -10.78 -1.32 0.46
N THR A 83 -11.23 -0.91 1.63
CA THR A 83 -11.68 0.47 1.86
C THR A 83 -10.47 1.33 2.16
N GLN A 84 -10.32 2.46 1.45
CA GLN A 84 -9.24 3.39 1.72
C GLN A 84 -9.47 4.07 3.06
N THR A 85 -8.56 3.88 4.01
CA THR A 85 -8.64 4.47 5.35
C THR A 85 -7.93 5.81 5.39
N LYS A 86 -6.81 5.96 4.68
CA LYS A 86 -5.98 7.17 4.75
C LYS A 86 -5.09 7.36 3.53
N ILE A 87 -4.65 8.61 3.34
CA ILE A 87 -3.56 8.97 2.42
C ILE A 87 -2.49 9.67 3.26
N LEU A 88 -1.23 9.26 3.10
CA LEU A 88 -0.07 9.91 3.72
C LEU A 88 0.90 10.38 2.65
N LYS A 89 1.54 11.53 2.86
CA LYS A 89 2.64 11.98 2.01
C LYS A 89 3.90 11.21 2.37
N ALA A 90 4.55 10.61 1.39
CA ALA A 90 5.81 9.90 1.56
C ALA A 90 6.92 10.84 2.08
N SER A 91 6.88 12.13 1.72
CA SER A 91 7.82 13.13 2.24
C SER A 91 7.66 13.46 3.72
N ALA A 92 6.56 13.06 4.36
CA ALA A 92 6.30 13.30 5.78
C ALA A 92 6.76 12.15 6.70
N VAL A 93 6.93 10.95 6.15
CA VAL A 93 7.25 9.74 6.91
C VAL A 93 8.46 8.98 6.36
N GLY A 94 8.86 9.27 5.12
CA GLY A 94 9.95 8.60 4.42
C GLY A 94 9.56 7.22 3.87
N ALA A 95 10.57 6.38 3.62
CA ALA A 95 10.38 5.09 2.97
C ALA A 95 10.03 3.98 3.98
N PRO A 96 9.17 3.00 3.60
CA PRO A 96 8.91 1.83 4.44
C PRO A 96 10.17 0.98 4.59
N ILE A 97 10.52 0.64 5.83
CA ILE A 97 11.69 -0.21 6.15
C ILE A 97 11.32 -1.49 6.90
N TYR A 98 10.12 -1.56 7.47
CA TYR A 98 9.65 -2.74 8.20
C TYR A 98 8.13 -2.89 8.06
N ILE A 99 7.66 -4.14 7.98
CA ILE A 99 6.26 -4.49 7.78
C ILE A 99 5.91 -5.56 8.81
N ALA A 100 4.91 -5.30 9.65
CA ALA A 100 4.30 -6.25 10.56
C ALA A 100 2.86 -6.55 10.14
N ALA A 101 2.17 -7.34 10.97
CA ALA A 101 0.80 -7.76 10.71
C ALA A 101 -0.19 -6.58 10.72
N ASP A 102 -0.01 -5.66 11.65
CA ASP A 102 -0.95 -4.59 12.02
C ASP A 102 -0.34 -3.18 11.97
N PHE A 103 0.96 -3.07 11.69
CA PHE A 103 1.64 -1.80 11.48
C PHE A 103 2.81 -1.95 10.49
N PHE A 104 3.27 -0.82 9.97
CA PHE A 104 4.54 -0.71 9.25
C PHE A 104 5.33 0.46 9.79
N ILE A 105 6.64 0.44 9.57
CA ILE A 105 7.53 1.51 9.99
C ILE A 105 8.11 2.16 8.74
N CYS A 106 7.95 3.48 8.66
CA CYS A 106 8.64 4.31 7.69
C CYS A 106 9.80 5.05 8.36
N ARG A 107 10.85 5.31 7.59
CA ARG A 107 12.01 6.06 8.04
C ARG A 107 12.29 7.24 7.13
N GLN A 108 12.44 8.39 7.78
CA GLN A 108 12.92 9.63 7.19
C GLN A 108 14.14 10.09 7.98
N GLU A 109 15.33 9.97 7.38
CA GLU A 109 16.60 10.24 8.06
C GLU A 109 16.72 9.43 9.37
N ASN A 110 16.78 10.08 10.53
CA ASN A 110 16.86 9.40 11.83
C ASN A 110 15.49 9.26 12.52
N LYS A 111 14.41 9.66 11.86
CA LYS A 111 13.04 9.60 12.39
C LYS A 111 12.32 8.36 11.90
N TYR A 112 11.81 7.57 12.84
CA TYR A 112 11.06 6.34 12.61
C TYR A 112 9.60 6.55 12.99
N SER A 113 8.70 6.36 12.02
CA SER A 113 7.26 6.56 12.18
C SER A 113 6.57 5.21 12.16
N TYR A 114 5.94 4.83 13.27
CA TYR A 114 5.12 3.63 13.38
C TYR A 114 3.71 3.97 12.93
N ILE A 115 3.26 3.32 11.86
CA ILE A 115 1.98 3.60 11.22
C ILE A 115 1.10 2.35 11.34
N ASN A 116 -0.05 2.47 12.00
CA ASN A 116 -0.99 1.36 12.15
C ASN A 116 -1.72 1.03 10.84
N ALA A 117 -2.50 -0.05 10.86
CA ALA A 117 -3.31 -0.53 9.73
C ALA A 117 -4.28 0.54 9.16
N GLU A 118 -4.74 1.47 10.00
CA GLU A 118 -5.62 2.58 9.62
C GLU A 118 -4.87 3.74 8.96
N GLY A 119 -3.54 3.79 9.07
CA GLY A 119 -2.70 4.84 8.54
C GLY A 119 -2.44 6.01 9.50
N GLU A 120 -2.63 5.79 10.80
CA GLU A 120 -2.31 6.75 11.85
C GLU A 120 -0.89 6.53 12.35
N ILE A 121 -0.16 7.62 12.54
CA ILE A 121 1.15 7.60 13.19
C ILE A 121 0.88 7.46 14.68
N VAL A 122 1.15 6.26 15.22
CA VAL A 122 0.90 5.93 16.63
C VAL A 122 2.11 6.19 17.51
N MET A 123 3.31 6.21 16.93
CA MET A 123 4.56 6.51 17.61
C MET A 123 5.56 7.08 16.62
N GLU A 124 6.31 8.07 17.07
CA GLU A 124 7.50 8.57 16.37
C GLU A 124 8.68 8.48 17.33
N LYS A 125 9.83 8.02 16.82
CA LYS A 125 11.05 7.92 17.59
C LYS A 125 12.24 8.31 16.73
N GLU A 126 13.15 9.10 17.29
CA GLU A 126 14.47 9.29 16.71
C GLU A 126 15.42 8.21 17.22
N MET A 127 16.13 7.56 16.31
CA MET A 127 17.10 6.51 16.64
C MET A 127 18.28 6.54 15.67
N THR A 128 19.43 6.03 16.11
CA THR A 128 20.55 5.76 15.21
C THR A 128 20.32 4.46 14.43
N GLU A 129 21.17 4.23 13.41
CA GLU A 129 21.17 2.95 12.69
C GLU A 129 21.47 1.78 13.64
N GLU A 130 22.42 1.95 14.56
CA GLU A 130 22.83 0.85 15.45
C GLU A 130 21.68 0.44 16.39
N GLU A 131 20.91 1.41 16.87
CA GLU A 131 19.72 1.15 17.72
C GLU A 131 18.62 0.41 16.95
N TRP A 132 18.40 0.78 15.67
CA TRP A 132 17.47 0.07 14.80
C TRP A 132 17.88 -1.39 14.61
N GLN A 133 19.15 -1.64 14.28
CA GLN A 133 19.65 -2.99 14.04
C GLN A 133 19.61 -3.86 15.30
N ALA A 134 19.92 -3.28 16.47
CA ALA A 134 19.82 -4.00 17.74
C ALA A 134 18.38 -4.43 18.07
N GLN A 135 17.38 -3.68 17.61
CA GLN A 135 15.95 -3.91 17.88
C GLN A 135 15.30 -4.87 16.87
N PHE A 136 15.64 -4.80 15.59
CA PHE A 136 14.92 -5.51 14.52
C PHE A 136 15.76 -6.53 13.73
N GLU A 137 17.09 -6.53 13.86
CA GLU A 137 17.98 -7.42 13.08
C GLU A 137 18.61 -8.56 13.90
N LYS A 138 18.28 -8.74 15.19
CA LYS A 138 18.83 -9.90 15.93
C LYS A 138 18.33 -11.21 15.34
N PRO A 139 19.22 -12.09 14.83
CA PRO A 139 18.82 -13.46 14.51
C PRO A 139 18.48 -14.16 15.82
N GLU A 140 17.32 -14.81 15.87
CA GLU A 140 17.05 -15.82 16.89
C GLU A 140 18.14 -16.88 16.79
N VAL A 141 19.10 -16.85 17.71
CA VAL A 141 20.03 -17.95 17.93
C VAL A 141 19.28 -18.98 18.78
N PHE A 142 18.75 -20.02 18.14
CA PHE A 142 18.42 -21.28 18.77
C PHE A 142 18.91 -22.44 17.89
#